data_AF-A0A7R9GJU8-F1
#
_entry.id   AF-A0A7R9GJU8-F1
#
_cell.length_a   1.000
_cell.length_b   1.000
_cell.length_c   1.000
_cell.angle_alpha   90.00
_cell.angle_beta   90.00
_cell.angle_gamma   90.00
#
_symmetry.space_group_name_H-M   'P 1'
#
loop_
_entity.id
_entity.type
_entity.pdbx_description
1 polymer ?
#
loop_
_entity_poly.entity_id
_entity_poly.type
_entity_poly.pdbx_seq_one_letter_code
_entity_poly.pdbx_strand_id
1 'polypeptide(L)'
;MITFSAGKRGYLPMTVQMSVMISTEEIQAKVKELGAQIDAHYANSDKELVLIGLLRGSVIFMADLCRTISKPHELDFMTVSSYGGGTVSSRDVKILKDLDGEIRGKDVLVIEDIIDSGNTLSKVLEILETRSPNSIELCTLVSKPSRREIELDVKFLGFNVEDRFIVGYGLDYDQKYRHLPFIGLIARAIHPGDDKAGFIVTTLLGIAGSLVATYGGRLLGLYSEGSAAGFIASVIGAIVILFIYNMVTKKT
;
A
#
# COMPACT_ATOMS: atom_id res chain seq x y z
N MET A 1 17.40 -12.85 6.72
CA MET A 1 17.16 -11.62 7.51
C MET A 1 18.20 -10.61 7.06
N ILE A 2 17.79 -9.53 6.40
CA ILE A 2 18.71 -8.49 5.93
C ILE A 2 18.45 -7.24 6.77
N THR A 3 19.50 -6.72 7.41
CA THR A 3 19.45 -5.59 8.34
C THR A 3 19.84 -4.32 7.59
N PHE A 4 18.93 -3.35 7.49
CA PHE A 4 19.23 -2.02 6.95
C PHE A 4 19.06 -0.94 8.03
N SER A 5 20.04 -0.05 8.15
CA SER A 5 20.01 1.09 9.07
C SER A 5 19.38 2.30 8.37
N ALA A 6 18.20 2.73 8.82
CA ALA A 6 17.59 3.98 8.39
C ALA A 6 18.04 5.10 9.33
N GLY A 7 19.12 5.81 8.98
CA GLY A 7 19.65 6.90 9.80
C GLY A 7 19.02 8.27 9.49
N LYS A 8 18.38 8.89 10.49
CA LYS A 8 18.38 10.37 10.67
C LYS A 8 19.15 10.67 11.95
N ARG A 9 20.08 11.64 11.91
CA ARG A 9 20.83 12.10 13.10
C ARG A 9 19.85 12.51 14.20
N GLY A 10 19.86 11.80 15.32
CA GLY A 10 19.16 12.20 16.55
C GLY A 10 18.22 11.16 17.17
N TYR A 11 17.89 10.07 16.47
CA TYR A 11 17.11 8.95 17.03
C TYR A 11 17.90 7.65 16.92
N LEU A 12 17.79 6.77 17.92
CA LEU A 12 18.39 5.42 17.91
C LEU A 12 18.08 4.74 16.55
N PRO A 13 19.06 4.07 15.89
CA PRO A 13 18.82 3.42 14.62
C PRO A 13 17.78 2.31 14.82
N MET A 14 16.55 2.56 14.38
CA MET A 14 15.55 1.51 14.25
C MET A 14 15.94 0.64 13.06
N THR A 15 16.48 -0.53 13.37
CA THR A 15 16.72 -1.57 12.39
C THR A 15 15.37 -2.09 11.88
N VAL A 16 15.06 -1.83 10.61
CA VAL A 16 13.90 -2.44 9.97
C VAL A 16 14.24 -3.88 9.67
N GLN A 17 13.63 -4.84 10.37
CA GLN A 17 13.73 -6.25 10.02
C GLN A 17 12.90 -6.50 8.76
N MET A 18 13.59 -6.90 7.69
CA MET A 18 12.97 -7.25 6.41
C MET A 18 13.21 -8.74 6.10
N SER A 19 12.15 -9.43 5.70
CA SER A 19 12.20 -10.79 5.16
C SER A 19 11.75 -10.78 3.70
N VAL A 20 12.46 -11.50 2.83
CA VAL A 20 12.04 -11.68 1.43
C VAL A 20 10.72 -12.45 1.42
N MET A 21 9.72 -11.93 0.72
CA MET A 21 8.41 -12.57 0.53
C MET A 21 8.29 -13.17 -0.87
N ILE A 22 8.72 -12.43 -1.89
CA ILE A 22 8.77 -12.90 -3.28
C ILE A 22 10.16 -12.58 -3.81
N SER A 23 10.91 -13.60 -4.19
CA SER A 23 12.28 -13.49 -4.68
C SER A 23 12.37 -12.83 -6.05
N THR A 24 13.56 -12.37 -6.41
CA THR A 24 13.85 -11.83 -7.74
C THR A 24 13.52 -12.84 -8.83
N GLU A 25 13.86 -14.11 -8.59
CA GLU A 25 13.66 -15.21 -9.55
C GLU A 25 12.17 -15.49 -9.79
N GLU A 26 11.37 -15.50 -8.72
CA GLU A 26 9.90 -15.64 -8.81
C GLU A 26 9.27 -14.48 -9.59
N ILE A 27 9.73 -13.26 -9.34
CA ILE A 27 9.25 -12.07 -10.07
C ILE A 27 9.59 -12.19 -11.56
N GLN A 28 10.83 -12.50 -11.90
CA GLN A 28 11.25 -12.62 -13.31
C GLN A 28 10.53 -13.75 -14.04
N ALA A 29 10.28 -14.88 -13.37
CA ALA A 29 9.47 -15.95 -13.93
C ALA A 29 8.02 -15.49 -14.18
N LYS A 30 7.41 -14.80 -13.22
CA LYS A 30 6.04 -14.29 -13.35
C LYS A 30 5.92 -13.23 -14.44
N VAL A 31 6.88 -12.31 -14.57
CA VAL A 31 6.88 -11.29 -15.63
C VAL A 31 6.92 -11.93 -17.02
N LYS A 32 7.71 -12.99 -17.21
CA LYS A 32 7.73 -13.75 -18.47
C LYS A 32 6.40 -14.46 -18.75
N GLU A 33 5.81 -15.05 -17.72
CA GLU A 33 4.49 -15.68 -17.82
C GLU A 33 3.42 -14.67 -18.24
N LEU A 34 3.39 -13.49 -17.60
CA LEU A 34 2.46 -12.42 -17.92
C LEU A 34 2.67 -11.89 -19.35
N GLY A 35 3.92 -11.69 -19.77
CA GLY A 35 4.23 -11.29 -21.15
C GLY A 35 3.65 -12.25 -22.19
N ALA A 36 3.81 -13.57 -21.96
CA ALA A 36 3.24 -14.58 -22.85
C ALA A 36 1.69 -14.58 -22.86
N GLN A 37 1.05 -14.33 -21.71
CA GLN A 37 -0.41 -14.19 -21.63
C GLN A 37 -0.91 -12.95 -22.39
N ILE A 38 -0.19 -11.83 -22.27
CA ILE A 38 -0.52 -10.57 -22.95
C ILE A 38 -0.35 -10.72 -24.46
N ASP A 39 0.75 -11.33 -24.92
CA ASP A 39 0.96 -11.61 -26.34
C ASP A 39 -0.15 -12.52 -26.89
N ALA A 40 -0.53 -13.57 -26.17
CA ALA A 40 -1.62 -14.45 -26.59
C ALA A 40 -2.97 -13.73 -26.67
N HIS A 41 -3.25 -12.83 -25.73
CA HIS A 41 -4.48 -12.05 -25.70
C HIS A 41 -4.58 -11.09 -26.91
N TYR A 42 -3.49 -10.39 -27.22
CA TYR A 42 -3.46 -9.40 -28.30
C TYR A 42 -3.00 -9.94 -29.67
N ALA A 43 -2.73 -11.25 -29.78
CA ALA A 43 -2.19 -11.88 -30.99
C ALA A 43 -3.03 -11.61 -32.26
N ASN A 44 -4.35 -11.52 -32.10
CA ASN A 44 -5.29 -11.32 -33.21
C ASN A 44 -5.83 -9.88 -33.29
N SER A 45 -5.33 -8.97 -32.45
CA SER A 45 -5.75 -7.56 -32.51
C SER A 45 -4.96 -6.82 -33.60
N ASP A 46 -5.69 -6.15 -34.48
CA ASP A 46 -5.15 -5.24 -35.50
C ASP A 46 -4.88 -3.82 -34.97
N LYS A 47 -5.19 -3.55 -33.69
CA LYS A 47 -5.00 -2.24 -33.06
C LYS A 47 -3.59 -2.07 -32.53
N GLU A 48 -3.18 -0.80 -32.45
CA GLU A 48 -1.98 -0.40 -31.71
C GLU A 48 -2.18 -0.64 -30.21
N LEU A 49 -1.13 -1.08 -29.53
CA LEU A 49 -1.14 -1.32 -28.08
C LEU A 49 -0.42 -0.19 -27.36
N VAL A 50 -1.04 0.37 -26.32
CA VAL A 50 -0.43 1.35 -25.43
C VAL A 50 -0.38 0.79 -24.02
N LEU A 51 0.82 0.73 -23.45
CA LEU A 51 1.03 0.35 -22.06
C LEU A 51 1.05 1.62 -21.20
N ILE A 52 0.14 1.70 -20.22
CA ILE A 52 0.04 2.87 -19.34
C ILE A 52 0.48 2.47 -17.93
N GLY A 53 1.59 3.04 -17.45
CA GLY A 53 2.08 2.82 -16.10
C GLY A 53 1.63 3.92 -15.15
N LEU A 54 1.05 3.58 -14.00
CA LEU A 54 0.75 4.59 -12.98
C LEU A 54 1.98 4.84 -12.10
N LEU A 55 2.47 6.08 -12.12
CA LEU A 55 3.67 6.43 -11.39
C LEU A 55 3.39 6.61 -9.89
N ARG A 56 4.36 6.28 -9.02
CA ARG A 56 5.76 5.88 -9.33
C ARG A 56 6.02 4.39 -9.18
N GLY A 57 5.09 3.66 -8.58
CA GLY A 57 5.29 2.28 -8.17
C GLY A 57 5.48 1.32 -9.33
N SER A 58 4.70 1.51 -10.40
CA SER A 58 4.73 0.62 -11.58
C SER A 58 6.03 0.62 -12.37
N VAL A 59 6.94 1.60 -12.19
CA VAL A 59 8.09 1.83 -13.10
C VAL A 59 8.94 0.58 -13.33
N ILE A 60 9.31 -0.13 -12.27
CA ILE A 60 10.19 -1.31 -12.37
C ILE A 60 9.45 -2.46 -13.06
N PHE A 61 8.20 -2.71 -12.65
CA PHE A 61 7.37 -3.75 -13.24
C PHE A 61 7.06 -3.47 -14.71
N MET A 62 6.69 -2.24 -15.07
CA MET A 62 6.49 -1.78 -16.44
C MET A 62 7.74 -2.03 -17.29
N ALA A 63 8.93 -1.63 -16.81
CA ALA A 63 10.17 -1.77 -17.56
C ALA A 63 10.55 -3.25 -17.81
N ASP A 64 10.27 -4.14 -16.87
CA ASP A 64 10.52 -5.57 -17.05
C ASP A 64 9.47 -6.22 -17.95
N LEU A 65 8.18 -5.89 -17.77
CA LEU A 65 7.07 -6.47 -18.51
C LEU A 65 7.03 -6.04 -19.98
N CYS A 66 7.29 -4.76 -20.28
CA CYS A 66 7.23 -4.29 -21.67
C CYS A 66 8.25 -5.01 -22.57
N ARG A 67 9.39 -5.42 -22.02
CA ARG A 67 10.44 -6.17 -22.73
C ARG A 67 10.07 -7.63 -23.01
N THR A 68 9.05 -8.18 -22.35
CA THR A 68 8.59 -9.56 -22.60
C THR A 68 7.45 -9.64 -23.59
N ILE A 69 6.83 -8.52 -23.96
CA ILE A 69 5.73 -8.42 -24.91
C ILE A 69 6.29 -8.24 -26.32
N SER A 70 5.92 -9.13 -27.24
CA SER A 70 6.40 -9.16 -28.62
C SER A 70 5.60 -8.22 -29.53
N LYS A 71 4.31 -8.00 -29.25
CA LYS A 71 3.49 -7.04 -30.02
C LYS A 71 4.10 -5.63 -29.90
N PRO A 72 4.34 -4.92 -31.01
CA PRO A 72 4.80 -3.53 -30.95
C PRO A 72 3.84 -2.66 -30.14
N HIS A 73 4.39 -1.86 -29.22
CA HIS A 73 3.60 -1.07 -28.30
C HIS A 73 4.26 0.27 -27.97
N GLU A 74 3.45 1.23 -27.57
CA GLU A 74 3.86 2.51 -27.00
C GLU A 74 3.87 2.43 -25.46
N LEU A 75 4.71 3.23 -24.82
CA LEU A 75 4.70 3.40 -23.37
C LEU A 75 4.25 4.82 -23.02
N ASP A 76 3.29 4.93 -22.10
CA ASP A 76 2.90 6.18 -21.51
C ASP A 76 2.74 6.03 -19.99
N PHE A 77 2.73 7.15 -19.28
CA PHE A 77 2.70 7.19 -17.83
C PHE A 77 1.70 8.23 -17.34
N MET A 78 0.91 7.85 -16.34
CA MET A 78 -0.02 8.75 -15.67
C MET A 78 0.36 8.89 -14.21
N THR A 79 0.14 10.08 -13.62
CA THR A 79 0.24 10.28 -12.17
C THR A 79 -1.05 10.88 -11.66
N VAL A 80 -1.66 10.23 -10.67
CA VAL A 80 -2.84 10.74 -9.98
C VAL A 80 -2.54 10.90 -8.49
N SER A 81 -3.25 11.83 -7.86
CA SER A 81 -3.26 12.01 -6.41
C SER A 81 -4.70 11.96 -5.90
N SER A 82 -4.94 11.28 -4.77
CA SER A 82 -6.24 11.32 -4.12
C SER A 82 -6.47 12.69 -3.49
N TYR A 83 -7.68 13.23 -3.59
CA TYR A 83 -8.06 14.40 -2.80
C TYR A 83 -8.16 13.99 -1.32
N GLY A 84 -7.27 14.52 -0.48
CA GLY A 84 -7.29 14.27 0.95
C GLY A 84 -8.30 15.13 1.70
N GLY A 85 -9.14 14.53 2.54
CA GLY A 85 -9.56 15.14 3.80
C GLY A 85 -10.91 15.87 3.88
N GLY A 86 -11.98 15.35 3.28
CA GLY A 86 -13.35 15.87 3.50
C GLY A 86 -14.38 14.76 3.73
N THR A 87 -15.32 14.97 4.64
CA THR A 87 -16.36 14.03 5.12
C THR A 87 -17.47 13.69 4.11
N VAL A 88 -17.19 13.64 2.80
CA VAL A 88 -18.15 13.17 1.81
C VAL A 88 -17.44 12.34 0.73
N SER A 89 -18.09 11.23 0.39
CA SER A 89 -17.68 10.04 -0.36
C SER A 89 -17.33 10.22 -1.85
N SER A 90 -16.91 11.40 -2.32
CA SER A 90 -16.33 11.55 -3.67
C SER A 90 -14.81 11.62 -3.55
N ARG A 91 -14.16 10.45 -3.48
CA ARG A 91 -12.70 10.31 -3.59
C ARG A 91 -12.28 10.56 -5.04
N ASP A 92 -12.50 11.78 -5.52
CA ASP A 92 -12.01 12.19 -6.83
C ASP A 92 -10.48 12.06 -6.84
N VAL A 93 -9.94 11.84 -8.04
CA VAL A 93 -8.49 11.81 -8.27
C VAL A 93 -8.11 13.06 -9.04
N LYS A 94 -7.04 13.73 -8.61
CA LYS A 94 -6.43 14.82 -9.35
C LYS A 94 -5.32 14.25 -10.23
N ILE A 95 -5.44 14.45 -11.54
CA ILE A 95 -4.37 14.16 -12.50
C ILE A 95 -3.24 15.17 -12.27
N LEU A 96 -2.05 14.69 -11.93
CA LEU A 96 -0.82 15.48 -11.78
C LEU A 96 0.01 15.46 -13.06
N LYS A 97 0.07 14.31 -13.72
CA LYS A 97 0.63 14.11 -15.07
C LYS A 97 -0.37 13.27 -15.85
N ASP A 98 -0.80 13.78 -16.99
CA ASP A 98 -1.63 13.05 -17.93
C ASP A 98 -0.79 12.27 -18.95
N LEU A 99 -1.45 11.47 -19.78
CA LEU A 99 -0.88 10.85 -20.96
C LEU A 99 -0.37 11.93 -21.92
N ASP A 100 0.77 11.65 -22.55
CA ASP A 100 1.33 12.51 -23.60
C ASP A 100 0.77 12.12 -24.98
N GLY A 101 0.40 10.84 -25.18
CA GLY A 101 -0.17 10.30 -26.42
C GLY A 101 -1.70 10.17 -26.42
N GLU A 102 -2.26 9.89 -27.61
CA GLU A 102 -3.68 9.55 -27.77
C GLU A 102 -3.93 8.04 -27.69
N ILE A 103 -4.99 7.66 -26.99
CA ILE A 103 -5.41 6.25 -26.83
C ILE A 103 -6.71 5.90 -27.57
N ARG A 104 -7.28 6.86 -28.30
CA ARG A 104 -8.56 6.67 -28.99
C ARG A 104 -8.46 5.55 -30.03
N GLY A 105 -9.33 4.55 -29.93
CA GLY A 105 -9.35 3.39 -30.83
C GLY A 105 -8.14 2.46 -30.72
N LYS A 106 -7.26 2.66 -29.72
CA LYS A 106 -6.12 1.77 -29.42
C LYS A 106 -6.49 0.74 -28.35
N ASP A 107 -5.78 -0.37 -28.31
CA ASP A 107 -5.82 -1.26 -27.16
C ASP A 107 -4.95 -0.68 -26.04
N VAL A 108 -5.49 -0.67 -24.83
CA VAL A 108 -4.81 -0.10 -23.66
C VAL A 108 -4.62 -1.19 -22.62
N LEU A 109 -3.37 -1.33 -22.15
CA LEU A 109 -3.05 -2.15 -20.99
C LEU A 109 -2.55 -1.27 -19.86
N VAL A 110 -3.35 -1.13 -18.81
CA VAL A 110 -2.96 -0.41 -17.60
C VAL A 110 -2.10 -1.33 -16.74
N ILE A 111 -0.93 -0.85 -16.32
CA ILE A 111 0.06 -1.59 -15.53
C ILE A 111 0.21 -0.93 -14.15
N GLU A 112 -0.19 -1.67 -13.12
CA GLU A 112 -0.15 -1.25 -11.72
C GLU A 112 0.79 -2.12 -10.89
N ASP A 113 1.52 -1.52 -9.94
CA ASP A 113 2.36 -2.28 -9.01
C ASP A 113 1.55 -3.03 -7.95
N ILE A 114 0.53 -2.39 -7.37
CA ILE A 114 -0.30 -3.00 -6.34
C ILE A 114 -1.75 -2.52 -6.37
N ILE A 115 -2.68 -3.47 -6.34
CA ILE A 115 -4.10 -3.19 -6.10
C ILE A 115 -4.46 -3.51 -4.65
N ASP A 116 -4.98 -2.50 -3.98
CA ASP A 116 -5.43 -2.55 -2.60
C ASP A 116 -6.96 -2.38 -2.52
N SER A 117 -7.45 -1.21 -2.14
CA SER A 117 -8.90 -0.94 -2.13
C SER A 117 -9.54 -0.87 -3.52
N GLY A 118 -8.76 -0.55 -4.56
CA GLY A 118 -9.23 -0.40 -5.94
C GLY A 118 -9.81 0.98 -6.29
N ASN A 119 -9.99 1.88 -5.32
CA ASN A 119 -10.61 3.20 -5.52
C ASN A 119 -9.90 4.07 -6.56
N THR A 120 -8.60 4.33 -6.38
CA THR A 120 -7.83 5.17 -7.29
C THR A 120 -7.84 4.61 -8.71
N LEU A 121 -7.63 3.30 -8.82
CA LEU A 121 -7.54 2.62 -10.11
C LEU A 121 -8.88 2.60 -10.84
N SER A 122 -10.01 2.39 -10.13
CA SER A 122 -11.36 2.53 -10.69
C SER A 122 -11.57 3.89 -11.35
N LYS A 123 -11.16 4.97 -10.69
CA LYS A 123 -11.27 6.33 -11.25
C LYS A 123 -10.33 6.58 -12.42
N VAL A 124 -9.13 6.02 -12.39
CA VAL A 124 -8.23 6.07 -13.54
C VAL A 124 -8.85 5.37 -14.75
N LEU A 125 -9.41 4.18 -14.57
CA LEU A 125 -10.08 3.44 -15.64
C LEU A 125 -11.27 4.23 -16.20
N GLU A 126 -12.15 4.79 -15.35
CA GLU A 126 -13.24 5.66 -15.78
C GLU A 126 -12.73 6.83 -16.65
N ILE A 127 -11.65 7.49 -16.24
CA ILE A 127 -11.04 8.61 -17.00
C ILE A 127 -10.53 8.12 -18.37
N LEU A 128 -9.84 6.98 -18.41
CA LEU A 128 -9.29 6.43 -19.66
C LEU A 128 -10.40 5.99 -20.62
N GLU A 129 -11.50 5.42 -20.11
CA GLU A 129 -12.67 5.03 -20.91
C GLU A 129 -13.29 6.21 -21.66
N THR A 130 -13.32 7.41 -21.05
CA THR A 130 -13.86 8.62 -21.72
C THR A 130 -13.09 9.00 -22.98
N ARG A 131 -11.85 8.51 -23.15
CA ARG A 131 -11.00 8.75 -24.32
C ARG A 131 -11.29 7.79 -25.48
N SER A 132 -12.29 6.92 -25.32
CA SER A 132 -12.76 5.96 -26.32
C SER A 132 -11.66 5.05 -26.90
N PRO A 133 -10.87 4.33 -26.05
CA PRO A 133 -10.01 3.27 -26.53
C PRO A 133 -10.83 2.11 -27.12
N ASN A 134 -10.17 1.25 -27.90
CA ASN A 134 -10.79 0.02 -28.42
C ASN A 134 -11.04 -1.00 -27.29
N SER A 135 -10.07 -1.13 -26.39
CA SER A 135 -10.16 -1.97 -25.19
C SER A 135 -9.32 -1.36 -24.07
N ILE A 136 -9.69 -1.66 -22.82
CA ILE A 136 -8.85 -1.42 -21.66
C ILE A 136 -8.78 -2.72 -20.87
N GLU A 137 -7.57 -3.22 -20.67
CA GLU A 137 -7.30 -4.37 -19.81
C GLU A 137 -6.37 -3.95 -18.68
N LEU A 138 -6.42 -4.67 -17.57
CA LEU A 138 -5.66 -4.36 -16.37
C LEU A 138 -4.64 -5.47 -16.05
N CYS A 139 -3.38 -5.07 -15.90
CA CYS A 139 -2.32 -5.90 -15.37
C CYS A 139 -1.83 -5.33 -14.04
N THR A 140 -1.73 -6.17 -13.01
CA THR A 140 -1.08 -5.78 -11.76
C THR A 140 -0.07 -6.81 -11.30
N LEU A 141 1.04 -6.34 -10.72
CA LEU A 141 2.02 -7.23 -10.12
C LEU A 141 1.48 -7.85 -8.82
N VAL A 142 0.84 -7.06 -7.96
CA VAL A 142 0.37 -7.53 -6.65
C VAL A 142 -1.09 -7.14 -6.42
N SER A 143 -1.88 -8.05 -5.88
CA SER A 143 -3.24 -7.78 -5.42
C SER A 143 -3.40 -8.17 -3.96
N LYS A 144 -4.12 -7.36 -3.19
CA LYS A 144 -4.56 -7.63 -1.82
C LYS A 144 -6.08 -7.78 -1.76
N PRO A 145 -6.64 -8.95 -2.11
CA PRO A 145 -8.10 -9.15 -2.16
C PRO A 145 -8.82 -8.79 -0.86
N SER A 146 -8.19 -9.04 0.30
CA SER A 146 -8.78 -8.77 1.62
C SER A 146 -9.02 -7.27 1.91
N ARG A 147 -8.40 -6.36 1.15
CA ARG A 147 -8.59 -4.91 1.29
C ARG A 147 -9.53 -4.32 0.25
N ARG A 148 -10.13 -5.15 -0.61
CA ARG A 148 -10.90 -4.67 -1.74
C ARG A 148 -12.19 -3.99 -1.31
N GLU A 149 -12.41 -2.78 -1.82
CA GLU A 149 -13.66 -2.03 -1.69
C GLU A 149 -14.41 -1.95 -3.02
N ILE A 150 -13.69 -2.00 -4.14
CA ILE A 150 -14.24 -1.94 -5.50
C ILE A 150 -13.81 -3.17 -6.32
N GLU A 151 -14.75 -3.91 -6.88
CA GLU A 151 -14.42 -4.97 -7.82
C GLU A 151 -13.80 -4.38 -9.10
N LEU A 152 -12.65 -4.91 -9.49
CA LEU A 152 -11.93 -4.53 -10.71
C LEU A 152 -11.64 -5.81 -11.47
N ASP A 153 -11.91 -5.81 -12.78
CA ASP A 153 -11.54 -6.91 -13.65
C ASP A 153 -10.03 -6.87 -13.91
N VAL A 154 -9.29 -7.71 -13.19
CA VAL A 154 -7.83 -7.82 -13.32
C VAL A 154 -7.53 -8.97 -14.26
N LYS A 155 -7.28 -8.64 -15.52
CA LYS A 155 -7.02 -9.62 -16.58
C LYS A 155 -5.71 -10.38 -16.38
N PHE A 156 -4.65 -9.67 -15.97
CA PHE A 156 -3.30 -10.21 -15.82
C PHE A 156 -2.79 -9.95 -14.41
N LEU A 157 -2.77 -11.00 -13.58
CA LEU A 157 -2.40 -10.89 -12.18
C LEU A 157 -1.06 -11.58 -11.91
N GLY A 158 -0.12 -10.85 -11.31
CA GLY A 158 1.15 -11.40 -10.84
C GLY A 158 0.97 -12.30 -9.60
N PHE A 159 0.71 -11.67 -8.45
CA PHE A 159 0.66 -12.34 -7.15
C PHE A 159 -0.51 -11.85 -6.30
N ASN A 160 -1.23 -12.78 -5.68
CA ASN A 160 -2.10 -12.45 -4.55
C ASN A 160 -1.29 -12.52 -3.25
N VAL A 161 -1.39 -11.48 -2.44
CA VAL A 161 -0.75 -11.43 -1.13
C VAL A 161 -1.75 -11.06 -0.04
N GLU A 162 -1.49 -11.54 1.17
CA GLU A 162 -2.24 -11.12 2.35
C GLU A 162 -2.01 -9.63 2.65
N ASP A 163 -2.85 -9.06 3.51
CA ASP A 163 -2.64 -7.69 3.99
C ASP A 163 -1.41 -7.56 4.90
N ARG A 164 -0.26 -7.38 4.25
CA ARG A 164 1.03 -7.18 4.88
C ARG A 164 1.72 -5.97 4.28
N PHE A 165 2.57 -5.31 5.06
CA PHE A 165 3.37 -4.20 4.55
C PHE A 165 4.54 -4.76 3.73
N ILE A 166 4.52 -4.47 2.44
CA ILE A 166 5.51 -4.95 1.47
C ILE A 166 6.18 -3.77 0.76
N VAL A 167 7.44 -3.94 0.39
CA VAL A 167 8.26 -2.97 -0.33
C VAL A 167 9.17 -3.68 -1.33
N GLY A 168 9.82 -2.90 -2.19
CA GLY A 168 10.73 -3.44 -3.20
C GLY A 168 10.06 -3.65 -4.54
N TYR A 169 10.88 -3.79 -5.58
CA TYR A 169 10.45 -3.93 -6.96
C TYR A 169 9.46 -2.82 -7.38
N GLY A 170 9.79 -1.57 -7.04
CA GLY A 170 8.96 -0.39 -7.31
C GLY A 170 8.07 0.01 -6.14
N LEU A 171 7.65 -0.92 -5.28
CA LEU A 171 6.86 -0.65 -4.08
C LEU A 171 7.70 0.10 -3.03
N ASP A 172 7.09 1.08 -2.33
CA ASP A 172 7.80 1.88 -1.34
C ASP A 172 7.18 1.89 0.05
N TYR A 173 8.02 2.32 0.99
CA TYR A 173 7.60 2.88 2.26
C TYR A 173 8.33 4.21 2.44
N ASP A 174 7.59 5.32 2.53
CA ASP A 174 8.16 6.67 2.70
C ASP A 174 9.24 6.99 1.65
N GLN A 175 8.95 6.68 0.38
CA GLN A 175 9.86 6.83 -0.78
C GLN A 175 11.15 6.00 -0.72
N LYS A 176 11.25 5.03 0.19
CA LYS A 176 12.41 4.14 0.33
C LYS A 176 12.11 2.77 -0.26
N TYR A 177 13.18 1.97 -0.42
CA TYR A 177 13.14 0.55 -0.76
C TYR A 177 12.69 0.15 -2.17
N ARG A 178 12.20 1.08 -3.02
CA ARG A 178 11.79 0.77 -4.41
C ARG A 178 12.83 0.00 -5.23
N HIS A 179 14.11 0.28 -4.98
CA HIS A 179 15.25 -0.28 -5.72
C HIS A 179 15.57 -1.74 -5.38
N LEU A 180 14.95 -2.33 -4.36
CA LEU A 180 15.20 -3.72 -4.03
C LEU A 180 14.69 -4.63 -5.16
N PRO A 181 15.45 -5.65 -5.58
CA PRO A 181 15.09 -6.49 -6.73
C PRO A 181 14.01 -7.54 -6.42
N PHE A 182 13.59 -7.63 -5.15
CA PHE A 182 12.61 -8.58 -4.62
C PHE A 182 11.50 -7.83 -3.88
N ILE A 183 10.38 -8.49 -3.61
CA ILE A 183 9.34 -7.96 -2.72
C ILE A 183 9.61 -8.46 -1.30
N GLY A 184 9.87 -7.52 -0.40
CA GLY A 184 10.18 -7.76 1.01
C GLY A 184 9.03 -7.37 1.93
N LEU A 185 8.83 -8.14 2.99
CA LEU A 185 7.95 -7.83 4.09
C LEU A 185 8.67 -6.93 5.10
N ILE A 186 8.05 -5.81 5.48
CA ILE A 186 8.49 -5.00 6.62
C ILE A 186 7.67 -5.41 7.85
N ALA A 187 8.35 -5.76 8.94
CA ALA A 187 7.69 -6.04 10.22
C ALA A 187 6.89 -4.83 10.71
N ARG A 188 5.61 -5.05 11.05
CA ARG A 188 4.64 -4.01 11.50
C ARG A 188 5.03 -3.25 12.76
N ALA A 189 6.16 -3.55 13.41
CA ALA A 189 6.62 -2.86 14.62
C ALA A 189 6.83 -1.34 14.45
N ILE A 190 6.84 -0.85 13.21
CA ILE A 190 7.05 0.57 12.86
C ILE A 190 5.72 1.30 12.54
N HIS A 191 4.59 0.59 12.49
CA HIS A 191 3.28 1.20 12.26
C HIS A 191 2.50 1.24 13.59
N PRO A 192 2.42 2.39 14.32
CA PRO A 192 1.25 2.60 15.19
C PRO A 192 0.04 2.47 14.26
N GLY A 193 -0.94 1.64 14.61
CA GLY A 193 -1.98 1.15 13.70
C GLY A 193 -2.66 2.23 12.87
N ASP A 194 -3.54 1.82 11.96
CA ASP A 194 -4.52 2.76 11.43
C ASP A 194 -5.38 3.18 12.63
N ASP A 195 -4.96 4.24 13.31
CA ASP A 195 -5.46 4.65 14.61
C ASP A 195 -6.87 5.18 14.35
N LYS A 196 -7.87 4.31 14.35
CA LYS A 196 -9.29 4.71 14.43
C LYS A 196 -9.52 5.65 15.64
N ALA A 197 -8.65 5.57 16.63
CA ALA A 197 -8.57 6.46 17.78
C ALA A 197 -8.10 7.89 17.40
N GLY A 198 -7.12 8.05 16.50
CA GLY A 198 -6.43 9.32 16.26
C GLY A 198 -5.66 9.83 17.48
N PHE A 199 -4.83 10.86 17.29
CA PHE A 199 -3.96 11.43 18.34
C PHE A 199 -4.73 11.82 19.62
N ILE A 200 -5.96 12.33 19.47
CA ILE A 200 -6.79 12.78 20.59
C ILE A 200 -7.20 11.60 21.47
N VAL A 201 -7.75 10.53 20.90
CA VAL A 201 -8.20 9.38 21.71
C VAL A 201 -7.01 8.65 22.32
N THR A 202 -5.89 8.53 21.61
CA THR A 202 -4.66 7.94 22.18
C THR A 202 -4.14 8.74 23.37
N THR A 203 -4.20 10.07 23.30
CA THR A 203 -3.84 10.97 24.41
C THR A 203 -4.82 10.80 25.58
N LEU A 204 -6.13 10.74 25.31
CA LEU A 204 -7.16 10.55 26.34
C LEU A 204 -7.04 9.19 27.04
N LEU A 205 -6.78 8.11 26.30
CA LEU A 205 -6.55 6.78 26.86
C LEU A 205 -5.27 6.76 27.71
N GLY A 206 -4.22 7.46 27.29
CA GLY A 206 -3.00 7.62 28.08
C GLY A 206 -3.23 8.35 29.40
N ILE A 207 -3.99 9.45 29.38
CA ILE A 207 -4.41 10.19 30.58
C ILE A 207 -5.26 9.29 31.49
N ALA A 208 -6.26 8.61 30.93
CA ALA A 208 -7.12 7.69 31.68
C ALA A 208 -6.30 6.56 32.33
N GLY A 209 -5.31 6.01 31.61
CA GLY A 209 -4.44 4.96 32.11
C GLY A 209 -3.59 5.40 33.29
N SER A 210 -3.05 6.63 33.24
CA SER A 210 -2.29 7.22 34.35
C SER A 210 -3.17 7.46 35.58
N LEU A 211 -4.42 7.88 35.39
CA LEU A 211 -5.37 8.06 36.49
C LEU A 211 -5.74 6.71 37.13
N VAL A 212 -6.05 5.69 36.33
CA VAL A 212 -6.36 4.34 36.84
C VAL A 212 -5.17 3.76 37.60
N ALA A 213 -3.94 3.93 37.10
CA ALA A 213 -2.73 3.50 37.82
C ALA A 213 -2.59 4.22 39.17
N THR A 214 -2.86 5.53 39.22
CA THR A 214 -2.76 6.33 40.44
C THR A 214 -3.80 5.92 41.48
N TYR A 215 -5.08 5.87 41.12
CA TYR A 215 -6.15 5.55 42.07
C TYR A 215 -6.18 4.06 42.42
N GLY A 216 -5.94 3.17 41.45
CA GLY A 216 -5.85 1.73 41.70
C GLY A 216 -4.69 1.36 42.62
N GLY A 217 -3.51 1.97 42.42
CA GLY A 217 -2.38 1.74 43.31
C GLY A 217 -2.59 2.29 44.73
N ARG A 218 -3.34 3.39 44.89
CA ARG A 218 -3.75 3.87 46.22
C ARG A 218 -4.73 2.91 46.90
N LEU A 219 -5.72 2.41 46.16
CA LEU A 219 -6.67 1.42 46.68
C LEU A 219 -6.00 0.11 47.10
N LEU A 220 -4.93 -0.28 46.41
CA LEU A 220 -4.14 -1.47 46.73
C LEU A 220 -3.06 -1.21 47.79
N GLY A 221 -2.98 0.00 48.36
CA GLY A 221 -1.99 0.38 49.38
C GLY A 221 -0.55 0.47 48.86
N LEU A 222 -0.36 0.48 47.54
CA LEU A 222 0.96 0.58 46.89
C LEU A 222 1.53 2.01 46.92
N TYR A 223 0.66 3.01 47.14
CA TYR A 223 0.98 4.43 47.13
C TYR A 223 0.39 5.12 48.36
N SER A 224 1.11 6.09 48.93
CA SER A 224 0.60 6.93 50.02
C SER A 224 -0.49 7.88 49.52
N GLU A 225 -1.41 8.26 50.40
CA GLU A 225 -2.42 9.26 50.07
C GLU A 225 -1.76 10.56 49.60
N GLY A 226 -2.20 11.05 48.43
CA GLY A 226 -1.64 12.23 47.77
C GLY A 226 -0.50 11.97 46.78
N SER A 227 0.08 10.76 46.73
CA SER A 227 1.13 10.44 45.75
C SER A 227 0.57 9.98 44.40
N ALA A 228 1.16 10.44 43.30
CA ALA A 228 0.78 10.06 41.94
C ALA A 228 1.55 8.79 41.50
N ALA A 229 0.96 8.02 40.58
CA ALA A 229 1.68 6.89 39.98
C ALA A 229 2.94 7.38 39.26
N GLY A 230 4.07 6.74 39.55
CA GLY A 230 5.32 7.02 38.84
C GLY A 230 5.18 6.75 37.33
N PHE A 231 6.11 7.28 36.53
CA PHE A 231 6.10 7.18 35.08
C PHE A 231 5.87 5.74 34.57
N ILE A 232 6.58 4.76 35.15
CA ILE A 232 6.46 3.34 34.77
C ILE A 232 5.06 2.80 35.03
N ALA A 233 4.48 3.08 36.20
CA ALA A 233 3.14 2.63 36.55
C ALA A 233 2.05 3.29 35.68
N SER A 234 2.23 4.57 35.33
CA SER A 234 1.35 5.28 34.41
C SER A 234 1.39 4.71 32.99
N VAL A 235 2.58 4.34 32.49
CA VAL A 235 2.74 3.68 31.19
C VAL A 235 2.07 2.30 31.19
N ILE A 236 2.23 1.51 32.25
CA ILE A 236 1.55 0.21 32.38
C ILE A 236 0.03 0.39 32.39
N GLY A 237 -0.50 1.37 33.13
CA GLY A 237 -1.93 1.68 33.14
C GLY A 237 -2.47 2.07 31.76
N ALA A 238 -1.72 2.88 31.01
CA ALA A 238 -2.08 3.25 29.64
C ALA A 238 -2.09 2.03 28.69
N ILE A 239 -1.10 1.13 28.81
CA ILE A 239 -1.04 -0.11 28.01
C ILE A 239 -2.25 -1.01 28.29
N VAL A 240 -2.62 -1.18 29.57
CA VAL A 240 -3.78 -1.98 29.97
C VAL A 240 -5.08 -1.41 29.40
N ILE A 241 -5.29 -0.10 29.52
CA ILE A 241 -6.48 0.56 28.94
C ILE A 241 -6.51 0.43 27.43
N LEU A 242 -5.36 0.62 26.75
CA LEU A 242 -5.27 0.47 25.31
C LEU A 242 -5.57 -0.96 24.85
N PHE A 243 -5.13 -1.95 25.61
CA PHE A 243 -5.42 -3.36 25.34
C PHE A 243 -6.91 -3.66 25.47
N ILE A 244 -7.58 -3.16 26.52
CA ILE A 244 -9.02 -3.30 26.72
C ILE A 244 -9.80 -2.59 25.60
N TYR A 245 -9.42 -1.35 25.27
CA TYR A 245 -10.01 -0.60 24.16
C TYR A 245 -9.96 -1.39 22.85
N ASN A 246 -8.78 -1.92 22.50
CA ASN A 246 -8.60 -2.72 21.29
C ASN A 246 -9.37 -4.05 21.31
N MET A 247 -9.54 -4.69 22.46
CA MET A 247 -10.38 -5.89 22.59
C MET A 247 -11.85 -5.60 22.33
N VAL A 248 -12.35 -4.45 22.79
CA VAL A 248 -13.74 -4.03 22.61
C VAL A 248 -13.99 -3.60 21.17
N THR A 249 -13.11 -2.78 20.59
CA THR A 249 -13.29 -2.23 19.23
C THR A 249 -13.03 -3.23 18.12
N LYS A 250 -12.32 -4.34 18.36
CA LYS A 250 -12.15 -5.43 17.37
C LYS A 250 -13.36 -6.38 17.31
N LYS A 251 -14.28 -6.33 18.28
CA LYS A 251 -15.49 -7.18 18.33
C LYS A 251 -16.71 -6.57 17.65
N THR A 252 -16.63 -5.31 17.22
CA THR A 252 -17.64 -4.54 16.47
C THR A 252 -17.11 -4.22 15.09
#